data_AF-A0A963VDY1-F1
#
_entry.id   AF-A0A963VDY1-F1
#
_cell.length_a   1.000
_cell.length_b   1.000
_cell.length_c   1.000
_cell.angle_alpha   90.00
_cell.angle_beta   90.00
_cell.angle_gamma   90.00
#
_symmetry.space_group_name_H-M   'P 1'
#
loop_
_entity.id
_entity.type
_entity.pdbx_description
1 polymer ?
#
loop_
_entity_poly.entity_id
_entity_poly.type
_entity_poly.pdbx_seq_one_letter_code
_entity_poly.pdbx_strand_id
1 'polypeptide(L)'
;DEPDHGVTVVFIELPNTKIELLYPLGENSPISGFLEKNPAGGIHHICYEVEDILAARDRLKAQGARVLGTGEPKIGAHGKPVLFLHPKDFNGCLVELEQV
;
A
#
# COMPACT_ATOMS: atom_id res chain seq x y z
N ASP A 1 0.16 14.20 8.66
CA ASP A 1 0.83 14.37 7.36
C ASP A 1 2.00 13.43 7.29
N GLU A 2 2.18 12.77 6.15
CA GLU A 2 3.28 11.86 5.84
C GLU A 2 4.06 12.41 4.64
N PRO A 3 4.94 13.41 4.84
CA PRO A 3 5.61 14.13 3.75
C PRO A 3 6.43 13.20 2.85
N ASP A 4 7.09 12.20 3.42
CA ASP A 4 7.91 11.22 2.70
C ASP A 4 7.07 10.27 1.82
N HIS A 5 5.76 10.20 2.07
CA HIS A 5 4.81 9.39 1.32
C HIS A 5 3.89 10.23 0.42
N GLY A 6 3.97 11.56 0.50
CA GLY A 6 3.17 12.48 -0.30
C GLY A 6 1.67 12.36 -0.01
N VAL A 7 1.29 12.01 1.23
CA VAL A 7 -0.11 11.92 1.64
C VAL A 7 -0.35 12.54 3.01
N THR A 8 -1.55 13.07 3.22
CA THR A 8 -2.12 13.27 4.55
C THR A 8 -2.98 12.05 4.87
N VAL A 9 -2.76 11.44 6.04
CA VAL A 9 -3.50 10.27 6.50
C VAL A 9 -4.31 10.62 7.74
N VAL A 10 -5.54 10.10 7.81
CA VAL A 10 -6.34 10.01 9.03
C VAL A 10 -6.65 8.55 9.29
N PHE A 11 -6.39 8.11 10.52
CA PHE A 11 -6.65 6.74 10.95
C PHE A 11 -7.99 6.65 11.67
N ILE A 12 -8.85 5.72 11.23
CA ILE A 12 -10.01 5.26 11.98
C ILE A 12 -9.65 3.92 12.59
N GLU A 13 -9.48 3.88 13.90
CA GLU A 13 -9.17 2.65 14.63
C GLU A 13 -10.44 1.85 14.90
N LEU A 14 -10.42 0.58 14.49
CA LEU A 14 -11.43 -0.42 14.82
C LEU A 14 -10.79 -1.48 15.74
N PRO A 15 -11.58 -2.25 16.51
CA PRO A 15 -11.02 -3.25 17.43
C PRO A 15 -10.12 -4.30 16.77
N ASN A 16 -10.28 -4.54 15.47
CA ASN A 16 -9.60 -5.60 14.73
C ASN A 16 -8.75 -5.10 13.55
N THR A 17 -8.83 -3.82 13.17
CA THR A 17 -8.13 -3.26 12.01
C THR A 17 -8.19 -1.74 12.01
N LYS A 18 -7.62 -1.09 10.99
CA LYS A 18 -7.68 0.35 10.78
C LYS A 18 -8.22 0.65 9.38
N ILE A 19 -8.87 1.80 9.25
CA ILE A 19 -9.15 2.41 7.95
C ILE A 19 -8.26 3.65 7.82
N GLU A 20 -7.55 3.73 6.71
CA GLU A 20 -6.72 4.88 6.36
C GLU A 20 -7.45 5.76 5.34
N LEU A 21 -7.78 6.98 5.75
CA LEU A 21 -8.28 8.00 4.84
C LEU A 21 -7.08 8.78 4.30
N LEU A 22 -6.81 8.63 3.01
CA LEU A 22 -5.66 9.24 2.34
C LEU A 22 -6.11 10.44 1.50
N TYR A 23 -5.36 11.53 1.60
CA TYR A 23 -5.51 12.71 0.76
C TYR A 23 -4.15 13.12 0.18
N PRO A 24 -4.07 13.57 -1.09
CA PRO A 24 -2.81 14.00 -1.69
C PRO A 24 -2.12 15.10 -0.88
N LEU A 25 -0.82 14.95 -0.65
CA LEU A 25 0.03 15.98 -0.10
C LEU A 25 1.16 16.29 -1.09
N GLY A 26 1.17 17.52 -1.61
CA GLY A 26 2.10 17.96 -2.64
C GLY A 26 1.71 17.53 -4.06
N GLU A 27 2.41 18.08 -5.05
CA GLU A 27 2.08 17.91 -6.48
C GLU A 27 2.37 16.49 -7.01
N ASN A 28 3.29 15.76 -6.36
CA ASN A 28 3.75 14.44 -6.78
C ASN A 28 3.17 13.30 -5.93
N SER A 29 2.00 13.50 -5.32
CA SER A 29 1.38 12.47 -4.49
C SER A 29 1.12 11.18 -5.30
N PRO A 30 1.44 10.00 -4.75
CA PRO A 30 1.26 8.73 -5.45
C PRO A 30 -0.21 8.40 -5.75
N ILE A 31 -1.15 9.03 -5.03
CA ILE A 31 -2.59 8.77 -5.18
C ILE A 31 -3.33 9.83 -6.02
N SER A 32 -2.64 10.87 -6.54
CA SER A 32 -3.27 11.91 -7.37
C SER A 32 -3.98 11.31 -8.59
N GLY A 33 -3.28 10.44 -9.34
CA GLY A 33 -3.85 9.80 -10.52
C GLY A 33 -5.00 8.82 -10.21
N PHE A 34 -5.12 8.32 -8.98
CA PHE A 34 -6.28 7.55 -8.54
C PHE A 34 -7.50 8.44 -8.38
N LEU A 35 -7.35 9.60 -7.73
CA LEU A 35 -8.46 10.53 -7.49
C LEU A 35 -8.91 11.26 -8.78
N GLU A 36 -8.01 11.53 -9.72
CA GLU A 36 -8.37 12.03 -11.04
C GLU A 36 -9.33 11.07 -11.78
N LYS A 37 -9.09 9.77 -11.66
CA LYS A 37 -9.94 8.73 -12.26
C LYS A 37 -11.20 8.45 -11.43
N ASN A 38 -11.15 8.71 -10.12
CA ASN A 38 -12.22 8.43 -9.16
C ASN A 38 -12.50 9.69 -8.32
N PRO A 39 -13.20 10.71 -8.88
CA PRO A 39 -13.35 12.01 -8.21
C PRO A 39 -14.18 11.95 -6.92
N ALA A 40 -14.98 10.91 -6.72
CA ALA A 40 -15.72 10.67 -5.48
C ALA A 40 -14.92 9.88 -4.43
N GLY A 41 -13.67 9.51 -4.73
CA GLY A 41 -12.84 8.61 -3.92
C GLY A 41 -13.13 7.12 -4.19
N GLY A 42 -12.56 6.25 -3.35
CA GLY A 42 -12.72 4.80 -3.44
C GLY A 42 -11.71 4.03 -2.58
N ILE A 43 -11.82 2.70 -2.57
CA ILE A 43 -10.85 1.82 -1.90
C ILE A 43 -9.58 1.76 -2.78
N HIS A 44 -8.47 2.26 -2.25
CA HIS A 44 -7.21 2.32 -2.99
C HIS A 44 -6.43 0.99 -2.94
N HIS A 45 -6.23 0.45 -1.74
CA HIS A 45 -5.49 -0.78 -1.51
C HIS A 45 -5.94 -1.47 -0.21
N ILE A 46 -5.49 -2.70 -0.01
CA ILE A 46 -5.62 -3.44 1.27
C ILE A 46 -4.20 -3.81 1.73
N CYS A 47 -3.91 -3.54 2.99
CA CYS A 47 -2.65 -3.92 3.63
C CYS A 47 -2.81 -5.18 4.48
N TYR A 48 -1.90 -6.14 4.30
CA TYR A 48 -1.79 -7.34 5.13
C TYR A 48 -0.46 -7.38 5.85
N GLU A 49 -0.52 -7.75 7.12
CA GLU A 49 0.66 -7.99 7.93
C GLU A 49 1.33 -9.33 7.59
N VAL A 50 2.67 -9.35 7.57
CA VAL A 50 3.49 -10.55 7.38
C VAL A 50 4.64 -10.58 8.39
N GLU A 51 5.06 -11.77 8.82
CA GLU A 51 6.15 -11.93 9.80
C GLU A 51 7.53 -11.56 9.21
N ASP A 52 7.79 -11.98 7.97
CA ASP A 52 9.02 -11.67 7.23
C ASP A 52 8.64 -11.27 5.81
N ILE A 53 8.85 -9.99 5.49
CA ILE A 53 8.44 -9.41 4.22
C ILE A 53 9.23 -9.96 3.02
N LEU A 54 10.50 -10.32 3.22
CA LEU A 54 11.34 -10.86 2.15
C LEU A 54 10.95 -12.31 1.85
N ALA A 55 10.71 -13.11 2.90
CA ALA A 55 10.21 -14.47 2.75
C ALA A 55 8.82 -14.49 2.08
N ALA A 56 7.92 -13.60 2.49
CA ALA A 56 6.59 -13.47 1.88
C ALA A 56 6.68 -13.06 0.41
N ARG A 57 7.50 -12.05 0.10
CA ARG A 57 7.78 -11.60 -1.27
C ARG A 57 8.27 -12.74 -2.14
N ASP A 58 9.30 -13.46 -1.69
CA ASP A 58 9.96 -14.48 -2.50
C ASP A 58 9.03 -15.68 -2.75
N ARG A 59 8.23 -16.07 -1.76
CA ARG A 59 7.16 -17.06 -1.92
C ARG A 59 6.14 -16.63 -2.97
N LEU A 60 5.64 -15.40 -2.89
CA LEU A 60 4.62 -14.91 -3.83
C LEU A 60 5.17 -14.75 -5.24
N LYS A 61 6.42 -14.27 -5.40
CA LYS A 61 7.11 -14.22 -6.69
C LYS A 61 7.27 -15.61 -7.29
N ALA A 62 7.65 -16.61 -6.49
CA ALA A 62 7.76 -18.00 -6.94
C ALA A 62 6.41 -18.59 -7.42
N GLN A 63 5.30 -18.05 -6.91
CA GLN A 63 3.94 -18.40 -7.33
C GLN A 63 3.42 -17.55 -8.51
N GLY A 64 4.24 -16.66 -9.06
CA GLY A 64 3.93 -15.86 -10.24
C GLY A 64 3.36 -14.46 -9.96
N ALA A 65 3.30 -14.02 -8.70
CA ALA A 65 2.84 -12.67 -8.37
C ALA A 65 3.86 -11.62 -8.81
N ARG A 66 3.39 -10.51 -9.38
CA ARG A 66 4.21 -9.33 -9.68
C ARG A 66 4.32 -8.44 -8.46
N VAL A 67 5.55 -8.20 -8.03
CA VAL A 67 5.88 -7.18 -7.01
C VAL A 67 6.16 -5.86 -7.74
N LEU A 68 5.57 -4.77 -7.26
CA LEU A 68 5.76 -3.45 -7.83
C LEU A 68 7.11 -2.84 -7.43
N GLY A 69 7.58 -1.88 -8.23
CA GLY A 69 8.85 -1.20 -7.99
C GLY A 69 10.07 -2.08 -8.20
N THR A 70 11.11 -1.88 -7.38
CA THR A 70 12.37 -2.64 -7.43
C THR A 70 12.24 -4.05 -6.84
N GLY A 71 11.15 -4.33 -6.13
CA GLY A 71 10.99 -5.55 -5.34
C GLY A 71 11.70 -5.51 -3.98
N GLU A 72 12.38 -4.41 -3.64
CA GLU A 72 12.97 -4.22 -2.31
C GLU A 72 12.00 -3.43 -1.41
N PRO A 73 11.80 -3.85 -0.14
CA PRO A 73 10.93 -3.15 0.78
C PRO A 73 11.35 -1.68 0.96
N LYS A 74 10.36 -0.81 1.08
CA LYS A 74 10.54 0.58 1.50
C LYS A 74 9.95 0.77 2.89
N ILE A 75 10.32 1.83 3.58
CA ILE A 75 9.62 2.20 4.82
C ILE A 75 8.28 2.81 4.46
N GLY A 76 7.19 2.29 5.02
CA GLY A 76 5.83 2.79 4.88
C GLY A 76 5.45 3.79 5.99
N ALA A 77 4.20 4.25 5.96
CA ALA A 77 3.69 5.30 6.86
C ALA A 77 3.74 4.93 8.35
N HIS A 78 3.77 3.63 8.67
CA HIS A 78 3.93 3.15 10.04
C HIS A 78 5.39 2.98 10.49
N GLY A 79 6.36 3.41 9.69
CA GLY A 79 7.78 3.23 9.97
C GLY A 79 8.28 1.79 9.79
N LYS A 80 7.46 0.93 9.16
CA LYS A 80 7.77 -0.49 8.94
C LYS A 80 8.07 -0.79 7.46
N PRO A 81 8.81 -1.87 7.15
CA PRO A 81 9.01 -2.31 5.77
C PRO A 81 7.70 -2.67 5.08
N VAL A 82 7.49 -2.15 3.86
CA VAL A 82 6.33 -2.42 3.01
C VAL A 82 6.70 -2.74 1.56
N LEU A 83 5.84 -3.51 0.90
CA LEU A 83 5.88 -3.86 -0.52
C LEU A 83 4.48 -3.86 -1.11
N PHE A 84 4.37 -3.56 -2.41
CA PHE A 84 3.09 -3.62 -3.12
C PHE A 84 3.09 -4.72 -4.18
N LEU A 85 1.95 -5.39 -4.34
CA LEU A 85 1.71 -6.42 -5.35
C LEU A 85 0.77 -5.88 -6.44
N HIS A 86 1.03 -6.25 -7.69
CA HIS A 86 0.33 -5.68 -8.83
C HIS A 86 -1.15 -6.12 -8.87
N PRO A 87 -2.13 -5.20 -9.01
CA PRO A 87 -3.56 -5.53 -8.93
C PRO A 87 -4.07 -6.60 -9.90
N LYS A 88 -3.48 -6.65 -11.10
CA LYS A 88 -3.75 -7.68 -12.11
C LYS A 88 -3.54 -9.13 -11.65
N ASP A 89 -2.80 -9.37 -10.56
CA ASP A 89 -2.64 -10.71 -9.97
C ASP A 89 -3.60 -10.96 -8.80
N PHE A 90 -4.37 -9.94 -8.38
CA PHE A 90 -5.23 -9.94 -7.19
C PHE A 90 -6.62 -9.37 -7.49
N ASN A 91 -7.22 -9.81 -8.60
CA ASN A 91 -8.58 -9.45 -9.01
C ASN A 91 -8.86 -7.94 -9.04
N GLY A 92 -7.85 -7.13 -9.38
CA GLY A 92 -7.96 -5.67 -9.45
C GLY A 92 -7.70 -4.94 -8.12
N CYS A 93 -7.42 -5.66 -7.03
CA CYS A 93 -7.04 -5.07 -5.75
C CYS A 93 -5.52 -4.81 -5.69
N LEU A 94 -5.12 -3.57 -5.41
CA LEU A 94 -3.75 -3.28 -5.00
C LEU A 94 -3.53 -3.83 -3.58
N VAL A 95 -2.55 -4.72 -3.43
CA VAL A 95 -2.24 -5.33 -2.14
C VAL A 95 -0.91 -4.77 -1.64
N GLU A 96 -0.91 -4.30 -0.39
CA GLU A 96 0.29 -3.97 0.36
C GLU A 96 0.60 -5.11 1.34
N LEU A 97 1.88 -5.42 1.49
CA LEU A 97 2.40 -6.25 2.56
C LEU A 97 3.20 -5.35 3.49
N GLU A 98 2.92 -5.39 4.78
CA GLU A 98 3.66 -4.69 5.83
C GLU A 98 4.25 -5.72 6.80
N GLN A 99 5.51 -5.55 7.20
CA GLN A 99 6.08 -6.41 8.23
C GLN A 99 5.53 -6.06 9.62
N VAL A 100 5.18 -7.06 10.43
CA VAL A 100 4.77 -6.86 11.84
C VAL A 100 5.85 -6.23 12.71
#